data_AF-A0A6V7W452-F1
#
_entry.id   AF-A0A6V7W452-F1
#
_cell.length_a   1.000
_cell.length_b   1.000
_cell.length_c   1.000
_cell.angle_alpha   90.00
_cell.angle_beta   90.00
_cell.angle_gamma   90.00
#
_symmetry.space_group_name_H-M   'P 1'
#
loop_
_entity.id
_entity.type
_entity.pdbx_description
1 polymer ?
#
loop_
_entity_poly.entity_id
_entity_poly.type
_entity_poly.pdbx_seq_one_letter_code
_entity_poly.pdbx_strand_id
1 'polypeptide(L)'
;MGSSTIKLLDETSYQSTYNKIKQKHGRRIIEVWTERTDPLKYVIEDCGIAAYLIELFKSYPNLAPKKGFADLGCGNGLLVNLMEKEGIQGGFGLDVRRRKIWSKFEKEGTELKEIVINPDCLDSMEVLNSVDFLIGNHSDELTPWIPILAARLGCNFFLLPCCPYNFFFKIL
;
A
#
# COMPACT_ATOMS: atom_id res chain seq x y z
N MET A 1 -21.18 1.21 -30.10
CA MET A 1 -21.27 0.81 -28.67
C MET A 1 -19.92 0.24 -28.29
N GLY A 2 -19.05 1.06 -27.69
CA GLY A 2 -17.71 0.62 -27.31
C GLY A 2 -17.78 -0.41 -26.21
N SER A 3 -17.25 -1.61 -26.47
CA SER A 3 -17.19 -2.71 -25.53
C SER A 3 -16.41 -2.30 -24.28
N SER A 4 -17.13 -2.27 -23.14
CA SER A 4 -16.66 -2.54 -21.78
C SER A 4 -15.14 -2.69 -21.62
N THR A 5 -14.46 -1.61 -21.22
CA THR A 5 -13.27 -1.77 -20.37
C THR A 5 -13.71 -2.60 -19.16
N ILE A 6 -13.03 -3.70 -18.84
CA ILE A 6 -13.35 -4.53 -17.67
C ILE A 6 -12.96 -3.74 -16.41
N LYS A 7 -13.75 -2.71 -16.08
CA LYS A 7 -13.59 -1.89 -14.88
C LYS A 7 -14.07 -2.73 -13.72
N LEU A 8 -13.17 -3.03 -12.79
CA LEU A 8 -13.51 -3.72 -11.54
C LEU A 8 -14.41 -2.86 -10.64
N LEU A 9 -14.37 -1.53 -10.80
CA LEU A 9 -15.04 -0.57 -9.92
C LEU A 9 -15.88 0.44 -10.71
N ASP A 10 -16.92 0.93 -10.06
CA ASP A 10 -17.67 2.09 -10.51
C ASP A 10 -16.83 3.37 -10.38
N GLU A 11 -16.78 4.15 -11.46
CA GLU A 11 -15.95 5.36 -11.55
C GLU A 11 -16.43 6.46 -10.61
N THR A 12 -17.74 6.60 -10.45
CA THR A 12 -18.34 7.61 -9.57
C THR A 12 -18.01 7.34 -8.11
N SER A 13 -18.12 6.08 -7.70
CA SER A 13 -17.81 5.61 -6.35
C SER A 13 -16.33 5.80 -6.01
N TYR A 14 -15.43 5.40 -6.92
CA TYR A 14 -13.99 5.66 -6.80
C TYR A 14 -13.70 7.16 -6.67
N GLN A 15 -14.24 7.99 -7.57
CA GLN A 15 -13.96 9.41 -7.59
C GLN A 15 -14.49 10.13 -6.34
N SER A 16 -15.63 9.70 -5.81
CA SER A 16 -16.19 10.17 -4.54
C SER A 16 -15.26 9.84 -3.36
N THR A 17 -14.85 8.58 -3.22
CA THR A 17 -13.95 8.14 -2.14
C THR A 17 -12.58 8.80 -2.24
N TYR A 18 -12.02 8.90 -3.44
CA TYR A 18 -10.76 9.60 -3.68
C TYR A 18 -10.83 11.08 -3.27
N ASN A 19 -11.87 11.81 -3.69
CA ASN A 19 -12.06 13.20 -3.30
C ASN A 19 -12.22 13.37 -1.79
N LYS A 20 -12.96 12.47 -1.14
CA LYS A 20 -13.11 12.44 0.32
C LYS A 20 -11.75 12.26 1.01
N ILE A 21 -10.95 11.28 0.62
CA ILE A 21 -9.62 11.01 1.23
C ILE A 21 -8.69 12.21 1.01
N LYS A 22 -8.66 12.75 -0.21
CA LYS A 22 -7.84 13.93 -0.55
C LYS A 22 -8.21 15.17 0.28
N GLN A 23 -9.50 15.41 0.48
CA GLN A 23 -9.98 16.55 1.27
C GLN A 23 -9.73 16.35 2.77
N LYS A 24 -10.00 15.15 3.29
CA LYS A 24 -9.91 14.80 4.72
C LYS A 24 -8.46 14.71 5.20
N HIS A 25 -7.58 14.10 4.41
CA HIS A 25 -6.20 13.78 4.82
C HIS A 25 -5.16 14.50 3.97
N GLY A 26 -5.33 14.46 2.64
CA GLY A 26 -4.30 14.88 1.68
C GLY A 26 -3.80 16.32 1.90
N ARG A 27 -4.71 17.29 2.08
CA ARG A 27 -4.33 18.71 2.29
C ARG A 27 -3.38 18.91 3.46
N ARG A 28 -3.74 18.37 4.63
CA ARG A 28 -2.92 18.46 5.86
C ARG A 28 -1.57 17.79 5.66
N ILE A 29 -1.52 16.65 4.99
CA ILE A 29 -0.28 15.88 4.79
C ILE A 29 0.67 16.60 3.84
N ILE A 30 0.14 17.26 2.80
CA ILE A 30 0.91 18.12 1.89
C ILE A 30 1.60 19.26 2.67
N GLU A 31 0.88 19.91 3.59
CA GLU A 31 1.42 21.03 4.40
C GLU A 31 2.54 20.61 5.34
N VAL A 32 2.49 19.37 5.86
CA VAL A 32 3.49 18.85 6.81
C VAL A 32 4.51 17.92 6.17
N TRP A 33 4.57 17.88 4.84
CA TRP A 33 5.43 16.96 4.10
C TRP A 33 6.91 17.26 4.36
N THR A 34 7.65 16.25 4.84
CA THR A 34 9.07 16.40 5.21
C THR A 34 10.04 15.75 4.23
N GLU A 35 9.53 15.07 3.20
CA GLU A 35 10.37 14.43 2.20
C GLU A 35 10.79 15.43 1.11
N ARG A 36 11.88 15.12 0.41
CA ARG A 36 12.37 15.97 -0.69
C ARG A 36 11.53 15.87 -1.96
N THR A 37 10.69 14.85 -2.03
CA THR A 37 9.81 14.59 -3.17
C THR A 37 8.63 15.55 -3.18
N ASP A 38 8.04 15.77 -4.35
CA ASP A 38 6.87 16.64 -4.51
C ASP A 38 5.62 16.04 -3.82
N PRO A 39 5.10 16.67 -2.74
CA PRO A 39 3.92 16.16 -2.07
C PRO A 39 2.68 16.10 -2.97
N LEU A 40 2.55 16.98 -3.96
CA LEU A 40 1.39 16.97 -4.87
C LEU A 40 1.41 15.77 -5.80
N LYS A 41 2.57 15.18 -6.05
CA LYS A 41 2.66 13.90 -6.77
C LYS A 41 2.30 12.74 -5.85
N TYR A 42 3.05 12.56 -4.76
CA TYR A 42 3.00 11.35 -3.95
C TYR A 42 1.73 11.26 -3.08
N VAL A 43 1.29 12.37 -2.47
CA VAL A 43 0.09 12.35 -1.61
C VAL A 43 -1.16 12.08 -2.43
N ILE A 44 -1.25 12.70 -3.61
CA ILE A 44 -2.40 12.55 -4.50
C ILE A 44 -2.46 11.13 -5.06
N GLU A 45 -1.32 10.57 -5.43
CA GLU A 45 -1.19 9.18 -5.89
C GLU A 45 -1.64 8.18 -4.81
N ASP A 46 -1.11 8.28 -3.59
CA ASP A 46 -1.49 7.38 -2.49
C ASP A 46 -2.96 7.54 -2.07
N CYS A 47 -3.53 8.75 -2.18
CA CYS A 47 -4.99 8.94 -2.01
C CYS A 47 -5.79 8.16 -3.06
N GLY A 48 -5.32 8.11 -4.31
CA GLY A 48 -5.94 7.34 -5.38
C GLY A 48 -5.86 5.84 -5.13
N ILE A 49 -4.69 5.35 -4.74
CA ILE A 49 -4.48 3.92 -4.43
C ILE A 49 -5.35 3.49 -3.25
N ALA A 50 -5.36 4.27 -2.17
CA ALA A 50 -6.22 4.00 -1.01
C ALA A 50 -7.70 3.95 -1.40
N ALA A 51 -8.17 4.92 -2.20
CA ALA A 51 -9.55 4.95 -2.68
C ALA A 51 -9.90 3.72 -3.52
N TYR A 52 -8.99 3.30 -4.39
CA TYR A 52 -9.16 2.11 -5.22
C TYR A 52 -9.31 0.86 -4.35
N LEU A 53 -8.40 0.63 -3.41
CA LEU A 53 -8.44 -0.55 -2.53
C LEU A 53 -9.69 -0.57 -1.65
N ILE A 54 -10.08 0.58 -1.08
CA ILE A 54 -11.30 0.69 -0.27
C ILE A 54 -12.55 0.35 -1.09
N GLU A 55 -12.69 0.88 -2.30
CA GLU A 55 -13.83 0.54 -3.16
C GLU A 55 -13.77 -0.91 -3.62
N LEU A 56 -12.58 -1.45 -3.92
CA LEU A 56 -12.39 -2.86 -4.23
C LEU A 56 -12.88 -3.77 -3.11
N PHE A 57 -12.56 -3.45 -1.86
CA PHE A 57 -13.00 -4.22 -0.70
C PHE A 57 -14.49 -4.09 -0.42
N LYS A 58 -15.11 -2.95 -0.74
CA LYS A 58 -16.57 -2.80 -0.68
C LYS A 58 -17.29 -3.63 -1.74
N SER A 59 -16.79 -3.60 -2.97
CA SER A 59 -17.38 -4.35 -4.10
C SER A 59 -17.11 -5.86 -4.00
N TYR A 60 -15.96 -6.24 -3.43
CA TYR A 60 -15.53 -7.63 -3.27
C TYR A 60 -15.06 -7.90 -1.83
N PRO A 61 -15.99 -8.03 -0.86
CA PRO A 61 -15.63 -8.23 0.55
C PRO A 61 -14.81 -9.48 0.83
N ASN A 62 -14.84 -10.48 -0.05
CA ASN A 62 -14.00 -11.67 0.04
C ASN A 62 -12.51 -11.41 -0.25
N LEU A 63 -12.18 -10.28 -0.90
CA LEU A 63 -10.81 -9.84 -1.13
C LEU A 63 -10.27 -8.96 -0.01
N ALA A 64 -11.13 -8.41 0.83
CA ALA A 64 -10.74 -7.52 1.91
C ALA A 64 -9.88 -8.25 2.97
N PRO A 65 -8.84 -7.58 3.52
CA PRO A 65 -8.09 -8.12 4.64
C PRO A 65 -9.04 -8.36 5.83
N LYS A 66 -8.97 -9.56 6.43
CA LYS A 66 -9.75 -9.91 7.62
C LYS A 66 -8.89 -9.87 8.88
N LYS A 67 -7.61 -10.16 8.76
CA LYS A 67 -6.63 -10.09 9.86
C LYS A 67 -5.90 -8.75 9.86
N GLY A 68 -5.53 -8.28 8.68
CA GLY A 68 -4.73 -7.08 8.51
C GLY A 68 -3.99 -7.11 7.18
N PHE A 69 -3.22 -6.06 6.91
CA PHE A 69 -2.45 -5.94 5.69
C PHE A 69 -1.01 -5.49 5.96
N ALA A 70 -0.09 -5.85 5.07
CA ALA A 70 1.28 -5.37 5.10
C ALA A 70 1.64 -4.70 3.78
N ASP A 71 2.14 -3.47 3.83
CA ASP A 71 2.73 -2.79 2.67
C ASP A 71 4.24 -3.03 2.65
N LEU A 72 4.73 -3.76 1.65
CA LEU A 72 6.10 -4.24 1.52
C LEU A 72 6.87 -3.32 0.56
N GLY A 73 7.90 -2.67 1.09
CA GLY A 73 8.54 -1.53 0.41
C GLY A 73 7.68 -0.28 0.53
N CYS A 74 7.08 -0.03 1.71
CA CYS A 74 6.06 1.01 1.90
C CYS A 74 6.57 2.46 1.70
N GLY A 75 7.88 2.66 1.54
CA GLY A 75 8.49 3.94 1.24
C GLY A 75 8.15 5.00 2.28
N ASN A 76 7.33 5.99 1.89
CA ASN A 76 6.94 7.08 2.77
C ASN A 76 5.91 6.67 3.86
N GLY A 77 5.26 5.51 3.73
CA GLY A 77 4.31 4.96 4.70
C GLY A 77 2.91 5.58 4.70
N LEU A 78 2.62 6.52 3.79
CA LEU A 78 1.35 7.24 3.71
C LEU A 78 0.19 6.30 3.36
N LEU A 79 0.38 5.36 2.44
CA LEU A 79 -0.69 4.43 2.06
C LEU A 79 -1.19 3.63 3.28
N VAL A 80 -0.29 3.12 4.12
CA VAL A 80 -0.62 2.44 5.37
C VAL A 80 -1.42 3.36 6.30
N ASN A 81 -0.94 4.60 6.49
CA ASN A 81 -1.64 5.59 7.32
C ASN A 81 -3.05 5.89 6.80
N LEU A 82 -3.23 6.09 5.48
CA LEU A 82 -4.55 6.37 4.89
C LEU A 82 -5.51 5.20 5.06
N MET A 83 -5.06 3.97 4.79
CA MET A 83 -5.87 2.77 4.90
C MET A 83 -6.37 2.55 6.34
N GLU A 84 -5.48 2.69 7.34
CA GLU A 84 -5.83 2.64 8.77
C GLU A 84 -6.85 3.74 9.14
N LYS A 85 -6.63 4.99 8.70
CA LYS A 85 -7.53 6.12 9.00
C LYS A 85 -8.88 6.04 8.30
N GLU A 86 -9.00 5.27 7.24
CA GLU A 86 -10.25 4.98 6.56
C GLU A 86 -10.91 3.67 7.02
N GLY A 87 -10.35 3.00 8.03
CA GLY A 87 -10.98 1.89 8.74
C GLY A 87 -10.59 0.50 8.26
N ILE A 88 -9.56 0.38 7.41
CA ILE A 88 -8.92 -0.91 7.13
C ILE A 88 -7.88 -1.13 8.23
N GLN A 89 -8.19 -1.99 9.20
CA GLN A 89 -7.41 -2.16 10.43
C GLN A 89 -6.37 -3.29 10.34
N GLY A 90 -5.38 -3.26 11.24
CA GLY A 90 -4.34 -4.29 11.35
C GLY A 90 -3.21 -4.11 10.32
N GLY A 91 -3.07 -2.90 9.81
CA GLY A 91 -2.10 -2.48 8.80
C GLY A 91 -0.74 -2.09 9.36
N PHE A 92 0.32 -2.55 8.72
CA PHE A 92 1.67 -2.01 8.96
C PHE A 92 2.48 -1.89 7.66
N GLY A 93 3.50 -1.04 7.68
CA GLY A 93 4.44 -0.86 6.58
C GLY A 93 5.84 -1.37 6.91
N LEU A 94 6.45 -2.08 5.98
CA LEU A 94 7.84 -2.55 6.07
C LEU A 94 8.65 -1.91 4.95
N ASP A 95 9.78 -1.29 5.29
CA ASP A 95 10.72 -0.75 4.30
C ASP A 95 12.16 -0.94 4.78
N VAL A 96 13.10 -1.09 3.86
CA VAL A 96 14.52 -1.18 4.18
C VAL A 96 15.07 0.12 4.77
N ARG A 97 14.36 1.24 4.59
CA ARG A 97 14.78 2.56 5.04
C ARG A 97 13.63 3.41 5.54
N ARG A 98 13.75 3.83 6.80
CA ARG A 98 12.91 4.83 7.45
C ARG A 98 12.95 6.17 6.73
N ARG A 99 11.76 6.77 6.55
CA ARG A 99 11.60 8.14 6.03
C ARG A 99 11.31 9.13 7.15
N LYS A 100 11.60 10.41 6.92
CA LYS A 100 11.45 11.45 7.96
C LYS A 100 9.99 11.61 8.36
N ILE A 101 9.10 11.49 7.38
CA ILE A 101 7.66 11.67 7.56
C ILE A 101 7.02 10.59 8.44
N TRP A 102 7.65 9.41 8.59
CA TRP A 102 7.14 8.33 9.44
C TRP A 102 6.87 8.80 10.88
N SER A 103 7.72 9.68 11.42
CA SER A 103 7.55 10.25 12.76
C SER A 103 6.21 10.99 12.96
N LYS A 104 5.57 11.45 11.89
CA LYS A 104 4.23 12.04 11.92
C LYS A 104 3.16 10.96 11.96
N PHE A 105 3.26 9.95 11.10
CA PHE A 105 2.27 8.87 11.00
C PHE A 105 2.30 7.95 12.23
N GLU A 106 3.47 7.66 12.79
CA GLU A 106 3.61 6.87 14.02
C GLU A 106 2.97 7.55 15.24
N LYS A 107 3.08 8.89 15.33
CA LYS A 107 2.36 9.67 16.37
C LYS A 107 0.84 9.57 16.22
N GLU A 108 0.37 9.26 15.01
CA GLU A 108 -1.04 9.02 14.73
C GLU A 108 -1.43 7.54 14.90
N GLY A 109 -0.50 6.68 15.30
CA GLY A 109 -0.70 5.25 15.55
C GLY A 109 -0.37 4.34 14.37
N THR A 110 0.16 4.84 13.25
CA THR A 110 0.54 4.00 12.11
C THR A 110 1.81 3.21 12.43
N GLU A 111 1.75 1.89 12.25
CA GLU A 111 2.88 0.99 12.48
C GLU A 111 3.77 0.92 11.24
N LEU A 112 5.02 1.41 11.34
CA LEU A 112 6.01 1.40 10.27
C LEU A 112 7.33 0.87 10.82
N LYS A 113 7.96 -0.09 10.12
CA LYS A 113 9.18 -0.77 10.59
C LYS A 113 10.28 -0.70 9.53
N GLU A 114 11.45 -0.27 9.97
CA GLU A 114 12.67 -0.35 9.16
C GLU A 114 13.21 -1.78 9.26
N ILE A 115 12.98 -2.59 8.23
CA ILE A 115 13.37 -4.01 8.18
C ILE A 115 13.78 -4.40 6.76
N VAL A 116 14.82 -5.23 6.67
CA VAL A 116 15.20 -5.85 5.40
C VAL A 116 14.29 -7.05 5.15
N ILE A 117 13.51 -6.97 4.09
CA ILE A 117 12.72 -8.08 3.60
C ILE A 117 13.65 -8.98 2.79
N ASN A 118 14.10 -10.09 3.37
CA ASN A 118 14.81 -11.15 2.66
C ASN A 118 13.83 -12.25 2.21
N PRO A 119 13.53 -12.36 0.90
CA PRO A 119 12.63 -13.40 0.38
C PRO A 119 13.13 -14.84 0.59
N ASP A 120 14.44 -15.04 0.77
CA ASP A 120 15.03 -16.36 1.00
C ASP A 120 14.87 -16.86 2.44
N CYS A 121 14.55 -15.97 3.40
CA CYS A 121 14.49 -16.27 4.83
C CYS A 121 13.11 -15.97 5.43
N LEU A 122 12.03 -16.35 4.74
CA LEU A 122 10.67 -16.01 5.16
C LEU A 122 10.24 -16.58 6.50
N ASP A 123 10.81 -17.70 6.94
CA ASP A 123 10.51 -18.29 8.25
C ASP A 123 10.91 -17.33 9.39
N SER A 124 11.78 -16.35 9.13
CA SER A 124 12.17 -15.30 10.08
C SER A 124 11.24 -14.08 10.09
N MET A 125 10.25 -14.00 9.18
CA MET A 125 9.28 -12.91 9.13
C MET A 125 7.96 -13.27 9.81
N GLU A 126 8.03 -13.62 11.10
CA GLU A 126 6.85 -13.94 11.91
C GLU A 126 5.78 -12.83 11.88
N VAL A 127 6.21 -11.58 11.70
CA VAL A 127 5.31 -10.42 11.56
C VAL A 127 4.34 -10.57 10.39
N LEU A 128 4.70 -11.27 9.31
CA LEU A 128 3.80 -11.47 8.17
C LEU A 128 2.74 -12.54 8.42
N ASN A 129 2.90 -13.39 9.45
CA ASN A 129 1.88 -14.36 9.83
C ASN A 129 0.64 -13.71 10.48
N SER A 130 0.72 -12.44 10.87
CA SER A 130 -0.40 -11.70 11.44
C SER A 130 -1.33 -11.06 10.41
N VAL A 131 -0.99 -11.09 9.11
CA VAL A 131 -1.77 -10.46 8.04
C VAL A 131 -2.31 -11.48 7.05
N ASP A 132 -3.32 -11.08 6.27
CA ASP A 132 -3.90 -11.87 5.19
C ASP A 132 -4.04 -11.10 3.87
N PHE A 133 -3.33 -9.97 3.75
CA PHE A 133 -3.25 -9.20 2.53
C PHE A 133 -1.89 -8.50 2.40
N LEU A 134 -1.21 -8.66 1.27
CA LEU A 134 0.04 -7.95 0.97
C LEU A 134 -0.18 -6.84 -0.05
N ILE A 135 0.45 -5.70 0.16
CA ILE A 135 0.51 -4.59 -0.78
C ILE A 135 1.96 -4.42 -1.21
N GLY A 136 2.18 -4.21 -2.51
CA GLY A 136 3.44 -3.70 -3.04
C GLY A 136 3.15 -2.51 -3.93
N ASN A 137 3.26 -1.31 -3.34
CA ASN A 137 3.15 -0.04 -4.05
C ASN A 137 4.55 0.49 -4.35
N HIS A 138 4.96 0.49 -5.62
CA HIS A 138 6.32 0.86 -6.04
C HIS A 138 7.42 0.07 -5.33
N SER A 139 7.16 -1.22 -5.10
CA SER A 139 7.98 -2.10 -4.25
C SER A 139 9.34 -2.52 -4.86
N ASP A 140 9.79 -1.87 -5.94
CA ASP A 140 11.06 -2.12 -6.63
C ASP A 140 11.44 -3.61 -6.73
N GLU A 141 12.59 -4.03 -6.17
CA GLU A 141 13.08 -5.40 -6.25
C GLU A 141 12.16 -6.43 -5.60
N LEU A 142 11.24 -6.02 -4.70
CA LEU A 142 10.28 -6.92 -4.05
C LEU A 142 9.08 -7.26 -4.95
N THR A 143 8.85 -6.49 -6.02
CA THR A 143 7.73 -6.69 -6.95
C THR A 143 7.54 -8.16 -7.38
N PRO A 144 8.56 -8.88 -7.88
CA PRO A 144 8.41 -10.28 -8.27
C PRO A 144 8.27 -11.25 -7.08
N TRP A 145 8.70 -10.83 -5.89
CA TRP A 145 8.67 -11.66 -4.68
C TRP A 145 7.31 -11.66 -4.00
N ILE A 146 6.61 -10.52 -3.97
CA ILE A 146 5.34 -10.38 -3.24
C ILE A 146 4.28 -11.45 -3.61
N PRO A 147 4.07 -11.85 -4.88
CA PRO A 147 3.14 -12.93 -5.21
C PRO A 147 3.58 -14.29 -4.65
N ILE A 148 4.89 -14.55 -4.61
CA ILE A 148 5.46 -15.76 -3.99
C ILE A 148 5.22 -15.73 -2.48
N LEU A 149 5.43 -14.57 -1.84
CA LEU A 149 5.16 -14.40 -0.41
C LEU A 149 3.69 -14.65 -0.09
N ALA A 150 2.80 -14.04 -0.88
CA ALA A 150 1.36 -14.22 -0.71
C ALA A 150 0.93 -15.67 -0.89
N ALA A 151 1.49 -16.38 -1.89
CA ALA A 151 1.23 -17.80 -2.09
C ALA A 151 1.71 -18.66 -0.92
N ARG A 152 2.89 -18.36 -0.33
CA ARG A 152 3.41 -19.07 0.84
C ARG A 152 2.61 -18.80 2.11
N LEU A 153 2.13 -17.57 2.30
CA LEU A 153 1.32 -17.17 3.44
C LEU A 153 -0.17 -17.58 3.28
N GLY A 154 -0.57 -17.99 2.07
CA GLY A 154 -1.96 -18.32 1.77
C GLY A 154 -2.88 -17.11 1.80
N CYS A 155 -2.41 -15.95 1.33
CA CYS A 155 -3.08 -14.68 1.46
C CYS A 155 -3.28 -13.95 0.12
N ASN A 156 -4.13 -12.92 0.11
CA ASN A 156 -4.34 -12.08 -1.07
C ASN A 156 -3.20 -11.06 -1.22
N PHE A 157 -3.07 -10.46 -2.40
CA PHE A 157 -2.13 -9.36 -2.62
C PHE A 157 -2.61 -8.35 -3.66
N PHE A 158 -2.03 -7.14 -3.61
CA PHE A 158 -2.15 -6.10 -4.61
C PHE A 158 -0.75 -5.59 -4.99
N LEU A 159 -0.49 -5.44 -6.28
CA LEU A 159 0.78 -4.94 -6.81
C LEU A 159 0.57 -3.78 -7.77
N LEU A 160 1.34 -2.71 -7.56
CA LEU A 160 1.43 -1.56 -8.45
C LEU A 160 2.90 -1.17 -8.63
N PRO A 161 3.62 -1.83 -9.58
CA PRO A 161 5.03 -1.53 -9.81
C PRO A 161 5.23 -0.25 -10.64
N CYS A 162 6.24 0.56 -10.29
CA CYS A 162 6.70 1.67 -11.15
C CYS A 162 7.66 1.23 -12.25
N CYS A 163 8.33 0.09 -12.08
CA CYS A 163 9.43 -0.36 -12.90
C CYS A 163 9.41 -1.89 -13.00
N PRO A 164 9.79 -2.48 -14.14
CA PRO A 164 9.89 -3.92 -14.27
C PRO A 164 11.15 -4.42 -13.55
N TYR A 165 10.99 -5.39 -12.66
CA TYR A 165 12.09 -6.11 -12.01
C TYR A 165 11.90 -7.62 -12.24
N ASN A 166 12.99 -8.33 -12.49
CA ASN A 166 13.06 -9.76 -12.25
C ASN A 166 13.65 -10.01 -10.85
N PHE A 167 13.83 -11.28 -10.47
CA PHE A 167 14.34 -11.65 -9.15
C PHE A 167 15.76 -11.15 -8.81
N PHE A 168 16.51 -10.67 -9.80
CA PHE A 168 17.92 -10.32 -9.67
C PHE A 168 18.22 -8.85 -9.97
N PHE A 169 17.51 -8.25 -10.93
CA PHE A 169 17.78 -6.90 -11.40
C PHE A 169 16.56 -6.24 -12.05
N LYS A 170 16.64 -4.91 -12.17
CA LYS A 170 15.70 -4.07 -12.93
C LYS A 170 15.80 -4.38 -14.42
N ILE A 171 14.69 -4.67 -15.07
CA ILE A 171 14.63 -5.00 -16.50
C ILE A 171 14.50 -3.71 -17.30
N LEU A 172 15.53 -2.86 -17.31
CA LEU A 172 15.68 -1.71 -18.21
C LEU A 172 17.15 -1.39 -18.45
#